data_AF-A0A507BMY0-F1
#
_entry.id   AF-A0A507BMY0-F1
#
_cell.length_a   1.000
_cell.length_b   1.000
_cell.length_c   1.000
_cell.angle_alpha   90.00
_cell.angle_beta   90.00
_cell.angle_gamma   90.00
#
_symmetry.space_group_name_H-M   'P 1'
#
loop_
_entity.id
_entity.type
_entity.pdbx_description
1 polymer ?
#
loop_
_entity_poly.entity_id
_entity_poly.type
_entity_poly.pdbx_seq_one_letter_code
_entity_poly.pdbx_strand_id
1 'polypeptide(L)'
;MVAPRLSWLVALVCCSATSAYDLTKVREPKGQLAVTLDLSVALSFPHDAPPVKDKKSPRNWVWTSHMKFRQPVAAITNGQLWKITRDAYDEMNVDAQQYAIKLSSRPKALATLAWGNELIISSTQKGLGSFTYEYNVNSPVLKDLQLCQQVWKDATNEDKEHRTRGKCAEPMACHVYYTLNPDAHLEKQQARIASVVENSQGVVEQQDPCVDPDQQTRDIWGCNVFTKSQDLTVISKDIQPEDYDLSSIAGGRDSYDQIELCGTVRATRIGGRPSDPSNPGGPSGS
;
A
#
# COMPACT_ATOMS: atom_id res chain seq x y z
N MET A 1 70.04 -16.47 -1.51
CA MET A 1 69.20 -16.53 -2.73
C MET A 1 67.88 -17.23 -2.39
N VAL A 2 66.84 -16.46 -2.05
CA VAL A 2 65.43 -16.73 -2.40
C VAL A 2 64.78 -15.34 -2.44
N ALA A 3 64.12 -15.05 -3.56
CA ALA A 3 63.54 -13.78 -3.93
C ALA A 3 62.08 -13.66 -3.40
N PRO A 4 61.23 -12.71 -3.83
CA PRO A 4 60.75 -11.63 -2.98
C PRO A 4 59.21 -11.59 -2.80
N ARG A 5 58.77 -10.74 -1.86
CA ARG A 5 57.55 -9.90 -1.89
C ARG A 5 56.34 -10.43 -2.69
N LEU A 6 55.39 -11.06 -1.99
CA LEU A 6 54.03 -11.28 -2.49
C LEU A 6 53.01 -10.89 -1.40
N SER A 7 52.90 -9.60 -1.10
CA SER A 7 51.90 -9.11 -0.14
C SER A 7 51.37 -7.74 -0.53
N TRP A 8 51.00 -7.59 -1.80
CA TRP A 8 50.27 -6.45 -2.33
C TRP A 8 49.45 -6.98 -3.50
N LEU A 9 48.16 -7.30 -3.28
CA LEU A 9 47.06 -7.36 -4.28
C LEU A 9 45.86 -8.17 -3.74
N VAL A 10 45.22 -7.70 -2.66
CA VAL A 10 43.76 -7.88 -2.46
C VAL A 10 43.21 -6.61 -1.79
N ALA A 11 43.40 -5.48 -2.47
CA ALA A 11 42.59 -4.28 -2.27
C ALA A 11 42.00 -3.96 -3.64
N LEU A 12 40.71 -3.60 -3.69
CA LEU A 12 39.83 -3.53 -4.87
C LEU A 12 39.28 -4.91 -5.25
N VAL A 13 37.99 -5.24 -5.11
CA VAL A 13 36.81 -4.44 -5.47
C VAL A 13 35.65 -4.80 -4.53
N CYS A 14 35.51 -4.09 -3.41
CA CYS A 14 34.20 -3.82 -2.83
C CYS A 14 33.69 -2.52 -3.44
N CYS A 15 33.50 -2.49 -4.77
CA CYS A 15 32.50 -1.60 -5.34
C CYS A 15 31.16 -2.16 -4.88
N SER A 16 30.75 -1.79 -3.66
CA SER A 16 29.36 -1.75 -3.28
C SER A 16 28.71 -0.83 -4.31
N ALA A 17 28.21 -1.44 -5.39
CA ALA A 17 27.34 -0.80 -6.33
C ALA A 17 26.25 -0.19 -5.45
N THR A 18 26.32 1.12 -5.29
CA THR A 18 25.27 1.89 -4.65
C THR A 18 24.14 1.82 -5.65
N SER A 19 23.41 0.69 -5.63
CA SER A 19 22.38 0.40 -6.60
C SER A 19 21.36 1.51 -6.45
N ALA A 20 21.38 2.36 -7.46
CA ALA A 20 20.58 3.55 -7.54
C ALA A 20 19.27 3.08 -8.18
N TYR A 21 18.14 3.35 -7.53
CA TYR A 21 16.84 2.86 -8.01
C TYR A 21 16.54 3.41 -9.42
N ASP A 22 15.70 2.72 -10.20
CA ASP A 22 15.39 3.13 -11.58
C ASP A 22 13.89 3.38 -11.80
N LEU A 23 13.47 4.64 -11.65
CA LEU A 23 12.08 5.07 -11.83
C LEU A 23 11.79 5.58 -13.26
N THR A 24 12.69 5.34 -14.22
CA THR A 24 12.54 5.87 -15.59
C THR A 24 11.45 5.17 -16.40
N LYS A 25 10.98 4.01 -15.93
CA LYS A 25 9.96 3.19 -16.60
C LYS A 25 9.03 2.59 -15.56
N VAL A 26 7.73 2.60 -15.88
CA VAL A 26 6.73 1.78 -15.20
C VAL A 26 7.09 0.30 -15.40
N ARG A 27 6.96 -0.50 -14.34
CA ARG A 27 7.15 -1.94 -14.36
C ARG A 27 5.79 -2.60 -14.17
N GLU A 28 5.56 -3.67 -14.91
CA GLU A 28 4.39 -4.52 -14.70
C GLU A 28 4.52 -5.25 -13.35
N PRO A 29 3.44 -5.36 -12.56
CA PRO A 29 3.46 -6.15 -11.35
C PRO A 29 3.67 -7.64 -11.71
N LYS A 30 4.48 -8.34 -10.90
CA LYS A 30 4.80 -9.76 -11.15
C LYS A 30 3.83 -10.73 -10.52
N GLY A 31 3.13 -10.31 -9.48
CA GLY A 31 2.26 -11.17 -8.70
C GLY A 31 0.81 -11.08 -9.11
N GLN A 32 0.02 -12.06 -8.65
CA GLN A 32 -1.37 -12.18 -9.02
C GLN A 32 -2.25 -11.11 -8.37
N LEU A 33 -1.83 -10.50 -7.26
CA LEU A 33 -2.56 -9.40 -6.60
C LEU A 33 -2.24 -8.05 -7.24
N ALA A 34 -1.36 -8.02 -8.25
CA ALA A 34 -0.99 -6.84 -9.01
C ALA A 34 -0.44 -5.68 -8.17
N VAL A 35 0.19 -5.97 -7.02
CA VAL A 35 0.79 -4.95 -6.16
C VAL A 35 1.97 -4.30 -6.86
N THR A 36 1.90 -2.98 -7.07
CA THR A 36 2.93 -2.22 -7.79
C THR A 36 3.22 -0.88 -7.13
N LEU A 37 4.43 -0.36 -7.38
CA LEU A 37 4.89 0.93 -6.88
C LEU A 37 3.98 2.05 -7.38
N ASP A 38 3.46 2.89 -6.49
CA ASP A 38 2.82 4.14 -6.87
C ASP A 38 3.90 5.15 -7.29
N LEU A 39 4.19 5.15 -8.59
CA LEU A 39 5.17 6.05 -9.18
C LEU A 39 4.75 7.51 -9.08
N SER A 40 3.45 7.80 -9.02
CA SER A 40 2.96 9.17 -8.86
C SER A 40 3.43 9.76 -7.53
N VAL A 41 3.35 8.97 -6.44
CA VAL A 41 3.87 9.35 -5.12
C VAL A 41 5.39 9.47 -5.14
N ALA A 42 6.08 8.48 -5.72
CA ALA A 42 7.54 8.50 -5.77
C ALA A 42 8.10 9.69 -6.55
N LEU A 43 7.43 10.13 -7.60
CA LEU A 43 7.93 11.18 -8.51
C LEU A 43 7.41 12.57 -8.18
N SER A 44 6.29 12.69 -7.46
CA SER A 44 5.59 13.97 -7.28
C SER A 44 5.39 14.37 -5.82
N PHE A 45 5.77 13.51 -4.86
CA PHE A 45 5.63 13.79 -3.43
C PHE A 45 6.98 13.75 -2.66
N PRO A 46 7.33 14.82 -1.92
CA PRO A 46 6.63 16.12 -1.81
C PRO A 46 6.69 16.93 -3.12
N HIS A 47 5.98 18.08 -3.19
CA HIS A 47 5.88 18.92 -4.41
C HIS A 47 7.22 19.34 -5.02
N ASP A 48 8.30 19.32 -4.23
CA ASP A 48 9.69 19.57 -4.63
C ASP A 48 10.51 18.27 -4.83
N ALA A 49 9.84 17.17 -5.18
CA ALA A 49 10.46 15.89 -5.43
C ALA A 49 11.63 16.02 -6.43
N PRO A 50 12.82 15.46 -6.12
CA PRO A 50 13.96 15.58 -7.01
C PRO A 50 13.70 14.94 -8.39
N PRO A 51 14.39 15.38 -9.45
CA PRO A 51 14.18 14.85 -10.80
C PRO A 51 14.31 13.33 -10.88
N VAL A 52 13.53 12.69 -11.75
CA VAL A 52 13.56 11.21 -11.97
C VAL A 52 14.96 10.66 -12.20
N LYS A 53 15.84 11.44 -12.84
CA LYS A 53 17.23 11.06 -13.14
C LYS A 53 18.13 11.00 -11.91
N ASP A 54 17.74 11.64 -10.81
CA ASP A 54 18.43 11.52 -9.54
C ASP A 54 18.03 10.22 -8.85
N LYS A 55 18.90 9.22 -8.98
CA LYS A 55 18.70 7.87 -8.46
C LYS A 55 19.19 7.69 -7.01
N LYS A 56 19.69 8.75 -6.38
CA LYS A 56 20.31 8.69 -5.04
C LYS A 56 19.53 9.50 -4.01
N SER A 57 18.77 10.50 -4.45
CA SER A 57 17.94 11.30 -3.57
C SER A 57 16.94 10.46 -2.77
N PRO A 58 16.57 10.88 -1.55
CA PRO A 58 15.43 10.31 -0.84
C PRO A 58 14.15 10.42 -1.68
N ARG A 59 13.25 9.47 -1.49
CA ARG A 59 11.95 9.36 -2.17
C ARG A 59 10.92 8.86 -1.19
N ASN A 60 9.66 9.06 -1.54
CA ASN A 60 8.54 8.45 -0.88
C ASN A 60 8.09 7.20 -1.62
N TRP A 61 7.84 6.14 -0.88
CA TRP A 61 7.50 4.84 -1.43
C TRP A 61 6.19 4.36 -0.84
N VAL A 62 5.25 4.06 -1.73
CA VAL A 62 3.95 3.47 -1.45
C VAL A 62 3.68 2.46 -2.56
N TRP A 63 3.18 1.28 -2.19
CA TRP A 63 2.66 0.30 -3.14
C TRP A 63 1.17 0.21 -2.99
N THR A 64 0.48 0.14 -4.13
CA THR A 64 -0.97 0.03 -4.17
C THR A 64 -1.38 -1.04 -5.17
N SER A 65 -2.58 -1.57 -4.98
CA SER A 65 -3.30 -2.36 -5.97
C SER A 65 -4.79 -2.20 -5.72
N HIS A 66 -5.58 -2.31 -6.77
CA HIS A 66 -7.02 -2.32 -6.70
C HIS A 66 -7.58 -3.45 -7.57
N MET A 67 -8.52 -4.20 -7.02
CA MET A 67 -9.11 -5.37 -7.67
C MET A 67 -10.62 -5.32 -7.55
N LYS A 68 -11.32 -5.71 -8.63
CA LYS A 68 -12.77 -5.90 -8.65
C LYS A 68 -13.10 -7.37 -8.84
N PHE A 69 -14.13 -7.83 -8.16
CA PHE A 69 -14.63 -9.20 -8.17
C PHE A 69 -16.05 -9.26 -8.74
N ARG A 70 -16.42 -10.41 -9.30
CA ARG A 70 -17.76 -10.59 -9.90
C ARG A 70 -18.87 -10.67 -8.86
N GLN A 71 -18.55 -11.05 -7.63
CA GLN A 71 -19.48 -11.08 -6.51
C GLN A 71 -18.95 -10.26 -5.33
N PRO A 72 -19.81 -9.93 -4.35
CA PRO A 72 -19.38 -9.17 -3.19
C PRO A 72 -18.24 -9.84 -2.44
N VAL A 73 -17.23 -9.03 -2.08
CA VAL A 73 -16.07 -9.50 -1.31
C VAL A 73 -16.45 -9.90 0.11
N ALA A 74 -17.68 -9.63 0.56
CA ALA A 74 -18.24 -10.18 1.80
C ALA A 74 -18.18 -11.73 1.84
N ALA A 75 -18.15 -12.40 0.68
CA ALA A 75 -17.96 -13.86 0.59
C ALA A 75 -16.51 -14.32 0.86
N ILE A 76 -15.53 -13.41 0.81
CA ILE A 76 -14.13 -13.69 1.17
C ILE A 76 -14.05 -13.84 2.69
N THR A 77 -13.57 -14.97 3.19
CA THR A 77 -13.42 -15.19 4.63
C THR A 77 -12.35 -14.28 5.21
N ASN A 78 -12.39 -14.07 6.52
CA ASN A 78 -11.35 -13.29 7.20
C ASN A 78 -9.97 -13.99 7.12
N GLY A 79 -9.92 -15.33 7.13
CA GLY A 79 -8.69 -16.08 6.92
C GLY A 79 -8.11 -15.88 5.52
N GLN A 80 -8.97 -15.83 4.49
CA GLN A 80 -8.55 -15.54 3.11
C GLN A 80 -8.04 -14.10 2.97
N LEU A 81 -8.71 -13.11 3.59
CA LEU A 81 -8.21 -11.72 3.61
C LEU A 81 -6.84 -11.61 4.27
N TRP A 82 -6.58 -12.38 5.34
CA TRP A 82 -5.25 -12.43 5.94
C TRP A 82 -4.19 -12.98 5.00
N LYS A 83 -4.50 -14.08 4.31
CA LYS A 83 -3.58 -14.70 3.35
C LYS A 83 -3.32 -13.78 2.14
N ILE A 84 -4.36 -13.13 1.61
CA ILE A 84 -4.24 -12.08 0.57
C ILE A 84 -3.30 -10.96 1.04
N THR A 85 -3.48 -10.44 2.25
CA THR A 85 -2.66 -9.34 2.78
C THR A 85 -1.20 -9.76 2.95
N ARG A 86 -0.95 -11.00 3.40
CA ARG A 86 0.41 -11.55 3.53
C ARG A 86 1.08 -11.70 2.17
N ASP A 87 0.38 -12.27 1.19
CA ASP A 87 0.90 -12.50 -0.16
C ASP A 87 1.16 -11.16 -0.87
N ALA A 88 0.28 -10.17 -0.68
CA ALA A 88 0.47 -8.81 -1.18
C ALA A 88 1.75 -8.15 -0.66
N TYR A 89 2.10 -8.39 0.61
CA TYR A 89 3.38 -7.92 1.18
C TYR A 89 4.59 -8.57 0.50
N ASP A 90 4.49 -9.85 0.16
CA ASP A 90 5.57 -10.54 -0.57
C ASP A 90 5.66 -10.03 -2.02
N GLU A 91 4.52 -9.80 -2.69
CA GLU A 91 4.47 -9.18 -4.01
C GLU A 91 5.08 -7.76 -4.03
N MET A 92 4.76 -6.93 -3.04
CA MET A 92 5.38 -5.60 -2.85
C MET A 92 6.92 -5.71 -2.82
N ASN A 93 7.45 -6.70 -2.10
CA ASN A 93 8.89 -6.90 -1.98
C ASN A 93 9.54 -7.36 -3.28
N VAL A 94 8.84 -8.18 -4.07
CA VAL A 94 9.26 -8.59 -5.42
C VAL A 94 9.20 -7.41 -6.38
N ASP A 95 8.15 -6.58 -6.31
CA ASP A 95 8.02 -5.39 -7.14
C ASP A 95 9.11 -4.35 -6.83
N ALA A 96 9.38 -4.08 -5.55
CA ALA A 96 10.46 -3.19 -5.13
C ALA A 96 11.85 -3.61 -5.67
N GLN A 97 12.10 -4.91 -5.85
CA GLN A 97 13.33 -5.39 -6.46
C GLN A 97 13.44 -5.02 -7.95
N GLN A 98 12.32 -4.92 -8.68
CA GLN A 98 12.31 -4.51 -10.09
C GLN A 98 12.88 -3.11 -10.30
N TYR A 99 12.70 -2.24 -9.29
CA TYR A 99 13.19 -0.87 -9.27
C TYR A 99 14.55 -0.73 -8.58
N ALA A 100 15.18 -1.84 -8.15
CA ALA A 100 16.40 -1.85 -7.34
C ALA A 100 16.28 -1.06 -6.02
N ILE A 101 15.08 -1.00 -5.43
CA ILE A 101 14.83 -0.36 -4.13
C ILE A 101 15.35 -1.28 -3.01
N LYS A 102 16.23 -0.73 -2.19
CA LYS A 102 16.88 -1.43 -1.06
C LYS A 102 15.86 -1.82 0.01
N LEU A 103 16.09 -2.94 0.69
CA LEU A 103 15.23 -3.43 1.78
C LEU A 103 14.93 -2.35 2.85
N SER A 104 15.93 -1.58 3.26
CA SER A 104 15.76 -0.51 4.26
C SER A 104 14.87 0.65 3.82
N SER A 105 14.66 0.80 2.50
CA SER A 105 13.78 1.79 1.88
C SER A 105 12.38 1.25 1.59
N ARG A 106 12.08 0.00 1.93
CA ARG A 106 10.76 -0.59 1.72
C ARG A 106 9.84 -0.30 2.91
N PRO A 107 8.53 -0.11 2.67
CA PRO A 107 7.51 -0.19 3.69
C PRO A 107 7.59 -1.52 4.44
N LYS A 108 7.33 -1.47 5.75
CA LYS A 108 7.32 -2.67 6.61
C LYS A 108 5.92 -3.19 6.88
N ALA A 109 4.90 -2.56 6.32
CA ALA A 109 3.53 -2.86 6.65
C ALA A 109 2.63 -2.58 5.44
N LEU A 110 1.57 -3.38 5.32
CA LEU A 110 0.62 -3.35 4.23
C LEU A 110 -0.76 -3.75 4.76
N ALA A 111 -1.81 -3.12 4.21
CA ALA A 111 -3.18 -3.39 4.55
C ALA A 111 -4.02 -3.70 3.31
N THR A 112 -5.03 -4.56 3.49
CA THR A 112 -6.08 -4.83 2.51
C THR A 112 -7.40 -4.31 3.06
N LEU A 113 -8.03 -3.39 2.35
CA LEU A 113 -9.36 -2.86 2.59
C LEU A 113 -10.35 -3.55 1.64
N ALA A 114 -11.41 -4.14 2.19
CA ALA A 114 -12.40 -4.90 1.45
C ALA A 114 -13.80 -4.31 1.63
N TRP A 115 -14.48 -3.96 0.55
CA TRP A 115 -15.86 -3.44 0.58
C TRP A 115 -16.59 -3.76 -0.72
N GLY A 116 -17.92 -3.87 -0.71
CA GLY A 116 -18.71 -4.11 -1.92
C GLY A 116 -18.19 -5.33 -2.71
N ASN A 117 -17.68 -5.08 -3.93
CA ASN A 117 -17.05 -6.07 -4.81
C ASN A 117 -15.54 -5.83 -5.01
N GLU A 118 -14.92 -5.01 -4.16
CA GLU A 118 -13.60 -4.44 -4.42
C GLU A 118 -12.64 -4.68 -3.25
N LEU A 119 -11.36 -4.82 -3.60
CA LEU A 119 -10.25 -4.81 -2.67
C LEU A 119 -9.28 -3.67 -3.04
N ILE A 120 -8.85 -2.90 -2.04
CA ILE A 120 -7.67 -2.03 -2.13
C ILE A 120 -6.59 -2.64 -1.28
N ILE A 121 -5.39 -2.71 -1.84
CA ILE A 121 -4.17 -2.99 -1.11
C ILE A 121 -3.37 -1.70 -1.06
N SER A 122 -2.87 -1.35 0.11
CA SER A 122 -1.93 -0.23 0.27
C SER A 122 -0.86 -0.55 1.29
N SER A 123 0.39 -0.22 0.96
CA SER A 123 1.47 -0.20 1.95
C SER A 123 1.37 1.02 2.86
N THR A 124 2.10 0.98 3.96
CA THR A 124 2.56 2.20 4.64
C THR A 124 3.37 3.09 3.70
N GLN A 125 3.42 4.39 3.99
CA GLN A 125 4.36 5.29 3.31
C GLN A 125 5.74 5.21 3.97
N LYS A 126 6.77 4.98 3.15
CA LYS A 126 8.17 5.07 3.56
C LYS A 126 8.84 6.28 2.92
N GLY A 127 9.47 7.15 3.71
CA GLY A 127 10.16 8.34 3.21
C GLY A 127 9.93 9.58 4.07
N LEU A 128 10.25 10.75 3.53
CA LEU A 128 10.14 12.07 4.17
C LEU A 128 8.75 12.70 3.95
N GLY A 129 8.35 13.62 4.84
CA GLY A 129 7.01 14.24 4.81
C GLY A 129 5.91 13.24 5.14
N SER A 130 4.66 13.69 5.33
CA SER A 130 3.51 12.80 5.49
C SER A 130 2.51 13.04 4.39
N PHE A 131 2.36 12.05 3.50
CA PHE A 131 1.42 12.14 2.40
C PHE A 131 0.00 12.38 2.91
N THR A 132 -0.44 11.66 3.94
CA THR A 132 -1.81 11.76 4.42
C THR A 132 -2.17 13.13 5.03
N TYR A 133 -1.19 13.84 5.60
CA TYR A 133 -1.38 15.22 6.10
C TYR A 133 -1.16 16.30 5.03
N GLU A 134 -0.23 16.07 4.11
CA GLU A 134 0.17 17.04 3.07
C GLU A 134 -0.63 16.88 1.77
N TYR A 135 -1.51 15.88 1.69
CA TYR A 135 -2.34 15.65 0.51
C TYR A 135 -3.39 16.76 0.38
N ASN A 136 -3.24 17.57 -0.67
CA ASN A 136 -4.07 18.76 -0.93
C ASN A 136 -5.52 18.46 -1.34
N VAL A 137 -6.00 17.23 -1.19
CA VAL A 137 -7.40 16.87 -1.40
C VAL A 137 -8.05 16.79 -0.02
N ASN A 138 -9.10 17.60 0.18
CA ASN A 138 -9.91 17.59 1.40
C ASN A 138 -10.69 16.28 1.53
N SER A 139 -10.01 15.20 1.95
CA SER A 139 -10.59 13.88 2.10
C SER A 139 -11.13 13.67 3.53
N PRO A 140 -12.09 12.76 3.72
CA PRO A 140 -12.50 12.34 5.06
C PRO A 140 -11.33 11.83 5.91
N VAL A 141 -10.32 11.20 5.30
CA VAL A 141 -9.11 10.75 6.01
C VAL A 141 -8.33 11.91 6.60
N LEU A 142 -8.10 12.98 5.84
CA LEU A 142 -7.38 14.16 6.35
C LEU A 142 -8.14 14.80 7.54
N LYS A 143 -9.47 14.90 7.42
CA LYS A 143 -10.31 15.45 8.51
C LYS A 143 -10.22 14.62 9.77
N ASP A 144 -10.29 13.30 9.66
CA ASP A 144 -10.18 12.41 10.81
C ASP A 144 -8.80 12.47 11.45
N LEU A 145 -7.73 12.50 10.64
CA LEU A 145 -6.38 12.65 11.15
C LEU A 145 -6.20 13.98 11.90
N GLN A 146 -6.70 15.09 11.35
CA GLN A 146 -6.68 16.41 12.00
C GLN A 146 -7.51 16.44 13.28
N LEU A 147 -8.70 15.84 13.29
CA LEU A 147 -9.56 15.74 14.48
C LEU A 147 -8.85 14.96 15.58
N CYS A 148 -8.29 13.82 15.24
CA CYS A 148 -7.58 12.99 16.19
C CYS A 148 -6.32 13.73 16.74
N GLN A 149 -5.65 14.55 15.92
CA GLN A 149 -4.54 15.43 16.35
C GLN A 149 -5.00 16.51 17.34
N GLN A 150 -6.16 17.11 17.07
CA GLN A 150 -6.78 18.09 17.96
C GLN A 150 -7.20 17.46 19.30
N VAL A 151 -7.82 16.29 19.26
CA VAL A 151 -8.22 15.55 20.46
C VAL A 151 -6.99 15.17 21.31
N TRP A 152 -5.89 14.76 20.66
CA TRP A 152 -4.62 14.52 21.36
C TRP A 152 -4.11 15.76 22.07
N LYS A 153 -4.10 16.90 21.37
CA LYS A 153 -3.67 18.19 21.91
C LYS A 153 -4.50 18.61 23.12
N ASP A 154 -5.82 18.42 23.05
CA ASP A 154 -6.73 18.76 24.15
C ASP A 154 -6.52 17.84 25.37
N ALA A 155 -6.18 16.56 25.15
CA ALA A 155 -5.98 15.59 26.21
C ALA A 155 -4.60 15.68 26.88
N THR A 156 -3.55 16.00 26.11
CA THR A 156 -2.15 15.92 26.57
C THR A 156 -1.44 17.27 26.68
N ASN A 157 -2.04 18.33 26.13
CA ASN A 157 -1.42 19.63 25.93
C ASN A 157 -0.15 19.59 25.04
N GLU A 158 0.02 18.52 24.26
CA GLU A 158 1.10 18.38 23.27
C GLU A 158 0.55 18.55 21.85
N ASP A 159 1.22 19.36 21.03
CA ASP A 159 0.93 19.48 19.60
C ASP A 159 1.80 18.51 18.80
N LYS A 160 1.35 17.27 18.67
CA LYS A 160 2.18 16.17 18.14
C LYS A 160 1.39 15.25 17.23
N GLU A 161 1.98 14.91 16.08
CA GLU A 161 1.43 13.88 15.19
C GLU A 161 1.63 12.47 15.75
N HIS A 162 0.87 11.51 15.21
CA HIS A 162 1.02 10.10 15.56
C HIS A 162 2.46 9.66 15.33
N ARG A 163 2.96 8.63 16.05
CA ARG A 163 4.36 8.19 15.93
C ARG A 163 4.78 7.84 14.49
N THR A 164 3.81 7.41 13.67
CA THR A 164 3.99 7.14 12.24
C THR A 164 3.56 8.31 11.35
N ARG A 165 3.11 9.42 11.93
CA ARG A 165 2.68 10.65 11.25
C ARG A 165 1.60 10.41 10.19
N GLY A 166 0.61 9.56 10.50
CA GLY A 166 -0.46 9.23 9.56
C GLY A 166 -0.04 8.33 8.38
N LYS A 167 1.19 7.80 8.35
CA LYS A 167 1.73 6.96 7.25
C LYS A 167 1.34 5.48 7.34
N CYS A 168 0.44 5.14 8.26
CA CYS A 168 0.02 3.76 8.48
C CYS A 168 -0.70 3.20 7.24
N ALA A 169 -0.72 1.87 7.08
CA ALA A 169 -1.28 1.26 5.88
C ALA A 169 -2.81 1.47 5.81
N GLU A 170 -3.47 1.54 6.96
CA GLU A 170 -4.91 1.78 7.08
C GLU A 170 -5.33 3.15 6.53
N PRO A 171 -4.80 4.30 7.02
CA PRO A 171 -5.14 5.60 6.43
C PRO A 171 -4.71 5.72 4.96
N MET A 172 -3.60 5.09 4.55
CA MET A 172 -3.19 5.06 3.15
C MET A 172 -4.23 4.32 2.27
N ALA A 173 -4.70 3.15 2.68
CA ALA A 173 -5.75 2.41 1.97
C ALA A 173 -7.07 3.21 1.89
N CYS A 174 -7.46 3.86 2.98
CA CYS A 174 -8.64 4.74 2.97
C CYS A 174 -8.45 5.94 2.04
N HIS A 175 -7.25 6.51 1.93
CA HIS A 175 -6.97 7.57 0.95
C HIS A 175 -7.17 7.08 -0.48
N VAL A 176 -6.67 5.89 -0.81
CA VAL A 176 -6.89 5.29 -2.13
C VAL A 176 -8.40 5.11 -2.39
N TYR A 177 -9.15 4.66 -1.38
CA TYR A 177 -10.60 4.51 -1.48
C TYR A 177 -11.31 5.83 -1.80
N TYR A 178 -10.99 6.91 -1.07
CA TYR A 178 -11.65 8.21 -1.30
C TYR A 178 -11.18 8.91 -2.58
N THR A 179 -10.04 8.53 -3.17
CA THR A 179 -9.68 8.94 -4.53
C THR A 179 -10.64 8.34 -5.57
N LEU A 180 -11.10 7.10 -5.36
CA LEU A 180 -12.11 6.45 -6.20
C LEU A 180 -13.54 6.88 -5.89
N ASN A 181 -13.83 7.11 -4.61
CA ASN A 181 -15.17 7.22 -4.07
C ASN A 181 -15.31 8.50 -3.22
N PRO A 182 -15.15 9.70 -3.80
CA PRO A 182 -15.06 10.95 -3.03
C PRO A 182 -16.31 11.24 -2.19
N ASP A 183 -17.48 10.80 -2.65
CA ASP A 183 -18.78 11.08 -2.01
C ASP A 183 -19.36 9.90 -1.21
N ALA A 184 -18.76 8.71 -1.32
CA ALA A 184 -19.24 7.52 -0.62
C ALA A 184 -18.39 7.29 0.63
N HIS A 185 -19.01 7.44 1.80
CA HIS A 185 -18.34 7.25 3.09
C HIS A 185 -18.22 5.76 3.44
N LEU A 186 -17.06 5.36 3.95
CA LEU A 186 -16.76 3.97 4.35
C LEU A 186 -17.72 3.41 5.40
N GLU A 187 -18.26 4.27 6.27
CA GLU A 187 -19.25 3.92 7.30
C GLU A 187 -20.49 3.22 6.75
N LYS A 188 -20.83 3.46 5.47
CA LYS A 188 -22.01 2.86 4.83
C LYS A 188 -21.67 1.59 4.05
N GLN A 189 -20.40 1.20 4.00
CA GLN A 189 -19.91 0.14 3.12
C GLN A 189 -19.64 -1.19 3.85
N GLN A 190 -19.72 -1.21 5.19
CA GLN A 190 -19.34 -2.38 6.00
C GLN A 190 -17.92 -2.88 5.65
N ALA A 191 -17.00 -1.93 5.46
CA ALA A 191 -15.67 -2.24 4.98
C ALA A 191 -14.87 -3.00 6.04
N ARG A 192 -14.09 -4.00 5.61
CA ARG A 192 -13.21 -4.80 6.46
C ARG A 192 -11.76 -4.46 6.17
N ILE A 193 -10.91 -4.49 7.19
CA ILE A 193 -9.48 -4.22 7.02
C ILE A 193 -8.60 -5.26 7.73
N ALA A 194 -7.56 -5.72 7.04
CA ALA A 194 -6.51 -6.59 7.56
C ALA A 194 -5.15 -5.93 7.30
N SER A 195 -4.26 -5.93 8.29
CA SER A 195 -2.92 -5.32 8.23
C SER A 195 -1.83 -6.28 8.65
N VAL A 196 -0.78 -6.44 7.84
CA VAL A 196 0.42 -7.20 8.21
C VAL A 196 1.61 -6.29 8.42
N VAL A 197 2.51 -6.67 9.32
CA VAL A 197 3.73 -5.91 9.65
C VAL A 197 4.94 -6.83 9.77
N GLU A 198 6.05 -6.43 9.16
CA GLU A 198 7.37 -7.03 9.35
C GLU A 198 8.03 -6.49 10.62
N ASN A 199 8.33 -7.40 11.55
CA ASN A 199 9.00 -7.07 12.80
C ASN A 199 10.52 -6.85 12.62
N SER A 200 11.26 -6.66 13.72
CA SER A 200 12.72 -6.44 13.67
C SER A 200 13.53 -7.64 13.18
N GLN A 201 12.96 -8.84 13.24
CA GLN A 201 13.56 -10.11 12.87
C GLN A 201 13.26 -10.46 11.40
N GLY A 202 12.51 -9.63 10.68
CA GLY A 202 12.10 -9.90 9.31
C GLY A 202 10.90 -10.84 9.20
N VAL A 203 10.23 -11.16 10.32
CA VAL A 203 9.03 -12.00 10.32
C VAL A 203 7.81 -11.10 10.11
N VAL A 204 6.95 -11.50 9.19
CA VAL A 204 5.72 -10.77 8.86
C VAL A 204 4.54 -11.40 9.59
N GLU A 205 3.87 -10.59 10.39
CA GLU A 205 2.82 -11.03 11.31
C GLU A 205 1.52 -10.25 11.06
N GLN A 206 0.39 -10.88 11.39
CA GLN A 206 -0.90 -10.19 11.45
C GLN A 206 -0.88 -9.17 12.58
N GLN A 207 -1.39 -7.98 12.34
CA GLN A 207 -1.24 -6.86 13.26
C GLN A 207 -2.55 -6.09 13.40
N ASP A 208 -2.98 -5.89 14.64
CA ASP A 208 -4.05 -4.95 14.96
C ASP A 208 -3.60 -3.52 14.66
N PRO A 209 -4.53 -2.60 14.34
CA PRO A 209 -4.23 -1.19 14.19
C PRO A 209 -3.41 -0.68 15.38
N CYS A 210 -2.34 0.03 15.09
CA CYS A 210 -1.43 0.49 16.14
C CYS A 210 -2.14 1.44 17.12
N VAL A 211 -1.72 1.34 18.38
CA VAL A 211 -2.21 2.14 19.51
C VAL A 211 -1.05 2.97 20.07
N ASP A 212 -1.38 4.04 20.81
CA ASP A 212 -0.37 4.68 21.67
C ASP A 212 0.12 3.69 22.75
N PRO A 213 1.44 3.61 23.01
CA PRO A 213 1.97 2.74 24.05
C PRO A 213 1.55 3.14 25.47
N ASP A 214 1.19 4.40 25.71
CA ASP A 214 0.66 4.84 26.99
C ASP A 214 -0.80 4.40 27.15
N GLN A 215 -1.09 3.71 28.26
CA GLN A 215 -2.43 3.22 28.55
C GLN A 215 -3.47 4.34 28.69
N GLN A 216 -3.05 5.54 29.13
CA GLN A 216 -3.96 6.67 29.33
C GLN A 216 -4.40 7.31 28.02
N THR A 217 -3.61 7.17 26.95
CA THR A 217 -3.85 7.83 25.67
C THR A 217 -4.15 6.85 24.53
N ARG A 218 -4.10 5.54 24.80
CA ARG A 218 -4.32 4.46 23.82
C ARG A 218 -5.64 4.52 23.04
N ASP A 219 -6.69 5.07 23.65
CA ASP A 219 -8.03 5.18 23.06
C ASP A 219 -8.33 6.59 22.54
N ILE A 220 -7.37 7.50 22.68
CA ILE A 220 -7.45 8.89 22.24
C ILE A 220 -6.74 9.03 20.88
N TRP A 221 -5.73 8.19 20.64
CA TRP A 221 -4.87 8.31 19.47
C TRP A 221 -4.27 6.98 19.02
N GLY A 222 -4.26 6.78 17.70
CA GLY A 222 -3.77 5.57 17.07
C GLY A 222 -4.62 5.19 15.86
N CYS A 223 -4.13 4.21 15.09
CA CYS A 223 -4.91 3.66 13.99
C CYS A 223 -6.16 2.93 14.50
N ASN A 224 -6.17 2.45 15.74
CA ASN A 224 -7.38 1.90 16.37
C ASN A 224 -8.52 2.91 16.48
N VAL A 225 -8.21 4.19 16.72
CA VAL A 225 -9.21 5.26 16.77
C VAL A 225 -9.64 5.63 15.36
N PHE A 226 -8.68 5.77 14.43
CA PHE A 226 -8.95 6.06 13.02
C PHE A 226 -9.82 4.98 12.33
N THR A 227 -9.53 3.70 12.53
CA THR A 227 -10.34 2.63 11.94
C THR A 227 -11.76 2.63 12.49
N LYS A 228 -11.95 3.03 13.75
CA LYS A 228 -13.29 3.19 14.35
C LYS A 228 -14.02 4.40 13.80
N SER A 229 -13.35 5.55 13.59
CA SER A 229 -13.99 6.75 13.03
C SER A 229 -14.44 6.54 11.59
N GLN A 230 -13.72 5.70 10.83
CA GLN A 230 -14.11 5.25 9.49
C GLN A 230 -15.10 4.07 9.50
N ASP A 231 -15.53 3.62 10.68
CA ASP A 231 -16.41 2.45 10.91
C ASP A 231 -15.97 1.20 10.12
N LEU A 232 -14.66 0.95 10.19
CA LEU A 232 -14.04 -0.24 9.61
C LEU A 232 -14.14 -1.42 10.58
N THR A 233 -14.52 -2.57 10.04
CA THR A 233 -14.40 -3.84 10.73
C THR A 233 -12.95 -4.33 10.65
N VAL A 234 -12.21 -4.13 11.73
CA VAL A 234 -10.84 -4.65 11.89
C VAL A 234 -10.90 -6.16 12.04
N ILE A 235 -10.19 -6.88 11.19
CA ILE A 235 -10.11 -8.34 11.27
C ILE A 235 -9.18 -8.72 12.43
N SER A 236 -9.65 -9.61 13.32
CA SER A 236 -8.83 -10.11 14.43
C SER A 236 -7.59 -10.84 13.93
N LYS A 237 -6.43 -10.50 14.51
CA LYS A 237 -5.14 -11.15 14.27
C LYS A 237 -5.01 -12.59 14.83
N ASP A 238 -6.04 -13.08 15.52
CA ASP A 238 -6.05 -14.46 16.04
C ASP A 238 -6.62 -15.46 15.02
N ILE A 239 -7.16 -14.94 13.91
CA ILE A 239 -7.73 -15.74 12.82
C ILE A 239 -6.60 -16.32 11.97
N GLN A 240 -6.59 -17.65 11.84
CA GLN A 240 -5.60 -18.33 11.01
C GLN A 240 -5.78 -17.97 9.53
N PRO A 241 -4.69 -17.70 8.79
CA PRO A 241 -4.75 -17.53 7.34
C PRO A 241 -5.33 -18.76 6.66
N GLU A 242 -6.15 -18.53 5.63
CA GLU A 242 -6.77 -19.57 4.81
C GLU A 242 -6.34 -19.37 3.37
N ASP A 243 -6.03 -20.46 2.67
CA ASP A 243 -5.70 -20.39 1.24
C ASP A 243 -6.90 -19.88 0.41
N TYR A 244 -6.57 -19.24 -0.70
CA TYR A 244 -7.55 -18.68 -1.62
C TYR A 244 -7.13 -18.92 -3.06
N ASP A 245 -8.12 -18.84 -3.96
CA ASP A 245 -7.89 -18.86 -5.40
C ASP A 245 -8.64 -17.67 -6.03
N LEU A 246 -7.90 -16.72 -6.62
CA LEU A 246 -8.46 -15.54 -7.27
C LEU A 246 -9.38 -15.87 -8.44
N SER A 247 -9.28 -17.06 -9.02
CA SER A 247 -10.12 -17.48 -10.16
C SER A 247 -11.55 -17.80 -9.73
N SER A 248 -11.76 -18.18 -8.47
CA SER A 248 -13.03 -18.68 -7.94
C SER A 248 -13.57 -17.84 -6.77
N ILE A 249 -12.70 -17.25 -5.96
CA ILE A 249 -13.12 -16.46 -4.79
C ILE A 249 -13.95 -15.25 -5.19
N ALA A 250 -15.07 -15.02 -4.49
CA ALA A 250 -16.03 -13.97 -4.81
C ALA A 250 -16.43 -13.95 -6.30
N GLY A 251 -16.68 -15.12 -6.88
CA GLY A 251 -17.06 -15.28 -8.31
C GLY A 251 -15.90 -15.10 -9.30
N GLY A 252 -14.68 -15.02 -8.78
CA GLY A 252 -13.45 -14.75 -9.51
C GLY A 252 -13.19 -13.25 -9.68
N ARG A 253 -11.90 -12.92 -9.78
CA ARG A 253 -11.44 -11.57 -10.10
C ARG A 253 -11.92 -11.17 -11.50
N ASP A 254 -12.60 -10.04 -11.58
CA ASP A 254 -13.09 -9.46 -12.83
C ASP A 254 -12.03 -8.59 -13.49
N SER A 255 -11.43 -7.67 -12.72
CA SER A 255 -10.38 -6.77 -13.18
C SER A 255 -9.39 -6.43 -12.07
N TYR A 256 -8.23 -5.90 -12.45
CA TYR A 256 -7.29 -5.24 -11.56
C TYR A 256 -6.72 -4.00 -12.24
N ASP A 257 -6.35 -3.02 -11.43
CA ASP A 257 -5.64 -1.82 -11.85
C ASP A 257 -4.88 -1.23 -10.64
N GLN A 258 -4.29 -0.06 -10.84
CA GLN A 258 -3.69 0.72 -9.77
C GLN A 258 -4.38 2.08 -9.71
N ILE A 259 -4.75 2.49 -8.49
CA ILE A 259 -5.20 3.84 -8.21
C ILE A 259 -4.01 4.61 -7.65
N GLU A 260 -3.52 5.55 -8.46
CA GLU A 260 -2.43 6.44 -8.11
C GLU A 260 -2.91 7.54 -7.16
N LEU A 261 -2.19 7.75 -6.06
CA LEU A 261 -2.53 8.75 -5.04
C LEU A 261 -2.20 10.18 -5.46
N CYS A 262 -1.18 10.40 -6.30
CA CYS A 262 -0.83 11.71 -6.86
C CYS A 262 -1.18 11.84 -8.36
N GLY A 263 -1.81 10.83 -8.95
CA GLY A 263 -2.14 10.80 -10.37
C GLY A 263 -3.53 11.39 -10.66
N THR A 264 -3.70 11.99 -11.84
CA THR A 264 -5.05 12.10 -12.43
C THR A 264 -5.49 10.69 -12.77
N VAL A 265 -6.57 10.18 -12.15
CA VAL A 265 -7.05 8.79 -12.28
C VAL A 265 -6.91 8.28 -13.73
N ARG A 266 -5.85 7.50 -14.00
CA ARG A 266 -5.67 6.80 -15.27
C ARG A 266 -6.19 5.39 -15.06
N ALA A 267 -7.45 5.17 -15.39
CA ALA A 267 -8.01 3.82 -15.51
C ALA A 267 -7.31 3.11 -16.68
N THR A 268 -6.11 2.60 -16.45
CA THR A 268 -5.41 1.75 -17.40
C THR A 268 -5.89 0.33 -17.12
N ARG A 269 -6.83 -0.17 -17.93
CA ARG A 269 -7.16 -1.60 -17.94
C ARG A 269 -5.90 -2.37 -18.36
N ILE A 270 -5.12 -2.83 -17.41
CA ILE A 270 -4.08 -3.83 -17.64
C ILE A 270 -4.76 -5.17 -17.33
N GLY A 271 -5.13 -5.90 -18.39
CA GLY A 271 -5.75 -7.22 -18.27
C GLY A 271 -7.19 -7.32 -18.78
N GLY A 272 -7.42 -6.96 -20.05
CA GLY A 272 -8.60 -7.41 -20.78
C GLY A 272 -8.34 -8.75 -21.46
N ARG A 273 -9.19 -9.74 -21.22
CA ARG A 273 -9.26 -11.03 -21.96
C ARG A 273 -9.25 -10.74 -23.47
N PRO A 274 -8.58 -11.56 -24.32
CA PRO A 274 -8.67 -11.39 -25.78
C PRO A 274 -10.15 -11.40 -26.19
N SER A 275 -10.60 -10.38 -26.89
CA SER A 275 -11.91 -10.42 -27.54
C SER A 275 -11.91 -11.58 -28.51
N ASP A 276 -12.77 -12.56 -28.24
CA ASP A 276 -13.05 -13.69 -29.09
C ASP A 276 -13.49 -13.17 -30.48
N PRO A 277 -12.79 -13.49 -31.58
CA PRO A 277 -13.12 -12.98 -32.91
C PRO A 277 -14.41 -13.56 -33.52
N SER A 278 -15.19 -14.34 -32.76
CA SER A 278 -16.24 -15.20 -33.30
C SER A 278 -17.68 -14.68 -33.13
N ASN A 279 -17.90 -13.36 -33.29
CA ASN A 279 -19.28 -12.84 -33.42
C ASN A 279 -19.47 -11.98 -34.68
N PRO A 280 -19.85 -12.60 -35.81
CA PRO A 280 -20.32 -11.89 -36.99
C PRO A 280 -21.85 -11.75 -36.92
N GLY A 281 -22.32 -10.60 -36.45
CA GLY A 281 -23.73 -10.21 -36.57
C GLY A 281 -23.79 -8.69 -36.51
N GLY A 282 -24.43 -7.96 -37.40
CA GLY A 282 -25.61 -8.23 -38.22
C GLY A 282 -26.12 -6.86 -38.71
N PRO A 283 -27.34 -6.77 -39.27
CA PRO A 283 -27.59 -6.08 -40.52
C PRO A 283 -27.77 -4.56 -40.41
N SER A 284 -27.31 -3.87 -41.45
CA SER A 284 -27.76 -2.53 -41.86
C SER A 284 -29.25 -2.57 -42.21
N GLY A 285 -30.05 -1.70 -41.59
CA GLY A 285 -31.45 -1.52 -41.93
C GLY A 285 -31.84 -0.05 -41.97
N SER A 286 -32.32 0.33 -43.17
CA SER A 286 -33.22 1.45 -43.54
C SER A 286 -32.68 2.88 -43.52
#